data_AF-M7CI37-F1
#
_entry.id   AF-M7CI37-F1
#
_cell.length_a   1.000
_cell.length_b   1.000
_cell.length_c   1.000
_cell.angle_alpha   90.00
_cell.angle_beta   90.00
_cell.angle_gamma   90.00
#
_symmetry.space_group_name_H-M   'P 1'
#
loop_
_entity.id
_entity.type
_entity.pdbx_description
1 polymer ?
#
loop_
_entity_poly.entity_id
_entity_poly.type
_entity_poly.pdbx_seq_one_letter_code
_entity_poly.pdbx_strand_id
1 'polypeptide(L)'
;MAKYTYLNYKKFNSFIEHLPEEHHDQFKAIVQEGQLLAKTSLQASLDLADTLAQSISTVVVMRRTSWLQMSGFPREVQSTIEDLPIDTSKLFVDLTDAY
;
A
#
# COMPACT_ATOMS: atom_id res chain seq x y z
N MET A 1 -7.03 8.25 5.29
CA MET A 1 -8.49 8.52 5.40
C MET A 1 -9.27 7.32 5.94
N ALA A 2 -9.18 6.13 5.33
CA ALA A 2 -9.95 4.94 5.72
C ALA A 2 -9.82 4.53 7.21
N LYS A 3 -8.60 4.54 7.78
CA LYS A 3 -8.38 4.28 9.22
C LYS A 3 -9.12 5.26 10.13
N TYR A 4 -9.13 6.54 9.78
CA TYR A 4 -9.85 7.56 10.53
C TYR A 4 -11.37 7.36 10.45
N THR A 5 -11.90 7.07 9.25
CA THR A 5 -13.31 6.73 9.04
C THR A 5 -13.74 5.53 9.88
N TYR A 6 -12.95 4.45 9.88
CA TYR A 6 -13.19 3.27 10.70
C TYR A 6 -13.27 3.61 12.19
N LEU A 7 -12.30 4.39 12.70
CA LEU A 7 -12.27 4.80 14.11
C LEU A 7 -13.45 5.72 14.47
N ASN A 8 -13.90 6.57 13.55
CA ASN A 8 -15.10 7.39 13.78
C ASN A 8 -16.37 6.52 13.88
N TYR A 9 -16.56 5.55 12.99
CA TYR A 9 -17.69 4.61 13.12
C TYR A 9 -17.61 3.80 14.42
N LYS A 10 -16.41 3.42 14.87
CA LYS A 10 -16.25 2.74 16.17
C LYS A 10 -16.74 3.60 17.35
N LYS A 11 -16.60 4.92 17.29
CA LYS A 11 -17.13 5.82 18.33
C LYS A 11 -18.66 5.82 18.37
N PHE A 12 -19.34 5.60 17.24
CA PHE A 12 -20.81 5.56 17.22
C PHE A 12 -21.40 4.40 18.03
N ASN A 13 -20.63 3.34 18.30
CA ASN A 13 -21.10 2.25 19.16
C ASN A 13 -21.51 2.72 20.56
N SER A 14 -20.84 3.73 21.14
CA SER A 14 -21.23 4.26 22.47
C SER A 14 -22.54 5.04 22.45
N PHE A 15 -23.02 5.45 21.27
CA PHE A 15 -24.27 6.19 21.14
C PHE A 15 -25.49 5.27 21.02
N ILE A 16 -25.30 3.97 20.72
CA ILE A 16 -26.40 3.00 20.59
C ILE A 16 -27.24 2.95 21.87
N GLU A 17 -26.58 2.90 23.03
CA GLU A 17 -27.23 2.82 24.35
C GLU A 17 -28.08 4.06 24.68
N HIS A 18 -27.87 5.17 23.97
CA HIS A 18 -28.59 6.44 24.18
C HIS A 18 -29.78 6.61 23.23
N LEU A 19 -29.99 5.70 22.28
CA LEU A 19 -31.10 5.73 21.34
C LEU A 19 -32.33 4.99 21.88
N PRO A 20 -33.55 5.31 21.41
CA PRO A 20 -34.72 4.46 21.61
C PRO A 20 -34.46 3.03 21.09
N GLU A 21 -34.91 2.02 21.84
CA GLU A 21 -34.65 0.60 21.56
C GLU A 21 -35.05 0.18 20.15
N GLU A 22 -36.16 0.72 19.64
CA GLU A 22 -36.68 0.47 18.28
C GLU A 22 -35.69 0.85 17.15
N HIS A 23 -34.69 1.69 17.43
CA HIS A 23 -33.69 2.13 16.45
C HIS A 23 -32.32 1.46 16.62
N HIS A 24 -32.11 0.65 17.67
CA HIS A 24 -30.79 0.08 17.98
C HIS A 24 -30.26 -0.77 16.84
N ASP A 25 -31.08 -1.69 16.33
CA ASP A 25 -30.66 -2.62 15.27
C ASP A 25 -30.35 -1.89 13.96
N GLN A 26 -31.18 -0.92 13.59
CA GLN A 26 -30.96 -0.12 12.38
C GLN A 26 -29.66 0.70 12.49
N PHE A 27 -29.44 1.37 13.62
CA PHE A 27 -28.23 2.17 13.81
C PHE A 27 -26.98 1.29 13.88
N LYS A 28 -27.06 0.13 14.53
CA LYS A 28 -25.96 -0.85 14.59
C LYS A 28 -25.61 -1.36 13.19
N ALA A 29 -26.60 -1.64 12.34
CA ALA A 29 -26.38 -2.04 10.96
C ALA A 29 -25.62 -0.96 10.17
N ILE A 30 -26.00 0.31 10.30
CA ILE A 30 -25.32 1.45 9.64
C ILE A 30 -23.87 1.56 10.12
N VAL A 31 -23.62 1.43 11.43
CA VAL A 31 -22.26 1.49 11.98
C VAL A 31 -21.41 0.33 11.44
N GLN A 32 -21.96 -0.88 11.37
CA GLN A 32 -21.27 -2.05 10.83
C GLN A 32 -20.97 -1.90 9.34
N GLU A 33 -21.91 -1.41 8.54
CA GLU A 33 -21.72 -1.12 7.12
C GLU A 33 -20.60 -0.10 6.90
N GLY A 34 -20.62 1.01 7.66
CA GLY A 34 -19.58 2.04 7.60
C GLY A 34 -18.19 1.51 7.96
N GLN A 35 -18.10 0.64 8.98
CA GLN A 35 -16.84 -0.03 9.33
C GLN A 35 -16.37 -0.99 8.23
N LEU A 36 -17.29 -1.75 7.63
CA LEU A 36 -16.97 -2.67 6.54
C LEU A 36 -16.43 -1.91 5.33
N LEU A 37 -17.12 -0.85 4.90
CA LEU A 37 -16.68 0.01 3.79
C LEU A 37 -15.30 0.61 4.05
N ALA A 38 -15.06 1.13 5.27
CA ALA A 38 -13.77 1.68 5.64
C ALA A 38 -12.65 0.63 5.61
N LYS A 39 -12.93 -0.60 6.07
CA LYS A 39 -11.97 -1.71 6.03
C LYS A 39 -11.67 -2.13 4.59
N THR A 40 -12.69 -2.29 3.75
CA THR A 40 -12.53 -2.64 2.33
C THR A 40 -11.73 -1.58 1.57
N SER A 41 -12.01 -0.29 1.82
CA SER A 41 -11.24 0.81 1.24
C SER A 41 -9.78 0.81 1.69
N LEU A 42 -9.50 0.49 2.96
CA LEU A 42 -8.13 0.36 3.45
C LEU A 42 -7.41 -0.81 2.77
N GLN A 43 -8.06 -1.96 2.66
CA GLN A 43 -7.47 -3.13 2.00
C GLN A 43 -7.17 -2.83 0.52
N ALA A 44 -8.13 -2.27 -0.21
CA ALA A 44 -7.91 -1.88 -1.61
C ALA A 44 -6.75 -0.89 -1.78
N SER A 45 -6.55 0.02 -0.80
CA SER A 45 -5.43 0.96 -0.81
C SER A 45 -4.08 0.25 -0.57
N LEU A 46 -4.05 -0.76 0.30
CA LEU A 46 -2.86 -1.58 0.54
C LEU A 46 -2.53 -2.44 -0.69
N ASP A 47 -3.52 -3.10 -1.29
CA ASP A 47 -3.34 -3.92 -2.48
C ASP A 47 -2.82 -3.07 -3.67
N LEU A 48 -3.32 -1.84 -3.81
CA LEU A 48 -2.83 -0.88 -4.79
C LEU A 48 -1.37 -0.48 -4.51
N ALA A 49 -1.02 -0.21 -3.24
CA ALA A 49 0.34 0.14 -2.86
C ALA A 49 1.31 -1.02 -3.15
N ASP A 50 0.94 -2.25 -2.84
CA ASP A 50 1.74 -3.45 -3.13
C ASP A 50 1.91 -3.66 -4.63
N THR A 51 0.84 -3.47 -5.42
CA THR A 51 0.90 -3.55 -6.88
C THR A 51 1.85 -2.50 -7.47
N LEU A 52 1.78 -1.26 -6.97
CA LEU A 52 2.68 -0.19 -7.38
C LEU A 52 4.13 -0.51 -6.99
N ALA A 53 4.38 -1.02 -5.79
CA ALA A 53 5.71 -1.42 -5.35
C ALA A 53 6.29 -2.54 -6.23
N GLN A 54 5.47 -3.54 -6.59
CA GLN A 54 5.87 -4.62 -7.49
C GLN A 54 6.18 -4.10 -8.91
N SER A 55 5.35 -3.21 -9.44
CA SER A 55 5.56 -2.58 -10.75
C SER A 55 6.87 -1.79 -10.77
N ILE A 56 7.12 -0.96 -9.76
CA ILE A 56 8.35 -0.19 -9.62
C ILE A 56 9.57 -1.12 -9.50
N SER A 57 9.50 -2.16 -8.68
CA SER A 57 10.55 -3.18 -8.56
C SER A 57 10.88 -3.79 -9.93
N THR A 58 9.84 -4.13 -10.71
CA THR A 58 10.01 -4.69 -12.06
C THR A 58 10.74 -3.72 -12.99
N VAL A 59 10.34 -2.43 -13.00
CA VAL A 59 11.02 -1.40 -13.82
C VAL A 59 12.49 -1.24 -13.43
N VAL A 60 12.79 -1.26 -12.13
CA VAL A 60 14.18 -1.15 -11.65
C VAL A 60 15.00 -2.36 -12.05
N VAL A 61 14.47 -3.58 -11.92
CA VAL A 61 15.13 -4.79 -12.41
C VAL A 61 15.39 -4.69 -13.92
N MET A 62 14.41 -4.28 -14.72
CA MET A 62 14.57 -4.14 -16.18
C MET A 62 15.65 -3.12 -16.54
N ARG A 63 15.66 -1.95 -15.89
CA ARG A 63 16.70 -0.92 -16.09
C ARG A 63 18.09 -1.44 -15.71
N ARG A 64 18.18 -2.15 -14.58
CA ARG A 64 19.43 -2.74 -14.09
C ARG A 64 19.98 -3.76 -15.07
N THR A 65 19.16 -4.72 -15.51
CA THR A 65 19.57 -5.74 -16.47
C THR A 65 19.99 -5.12 -17.80
N SER A 66 19.26 -4.13 -18.31
CA SER A 66 19.65 -3.40 -19.52
C SER A 66 21.02 -2.71 -19.37
N TRP A 67 21.23 -2.00 -18.26
CA TRP A 67 22.52 -1.35 -17.96
C TRP A 67 23.67 -2.37 -17.84
N LEU A 68 23.45 -3.49 -17.15
CA LEU A 68 24.45 -4.56 -17.02
C LEU A 68 24.80 -5.19 -18.37
N GLN A 69 23.82 -5.43 -19.22
CA GLN A 69 24.06 -5.95 -20.58
C GLN A 69 24.92 -5.00 -21.40
N MET A 70 24.72 -3.68 -21.26
CA MET A 70 25.50 -2.65 -21.94
C MET A 70 26.87 -2.38 -21.31
N SER A 71 27.08 -2.75 -20.04
CA SER A 71 28.31 -2.45 -19.29
C SER A 71 29.54 -3.23 -19.76
N GLY A 72 29.35 -4.36 -20.46
CA GLY A 72 30.43 -5.24 -20.89
C GLY A 72 31.06 -6.09 -19.79
N PHE A 73 30.47 -6.14 -18.58
CA PHE A 73 30.97 -6.99 -17.50
C PHE A 73 30.88 -8.50 -17.82
N PRO A 74 31.79 -9.33 -17.29
CA PRO A 74 31.65 -10.79 -17.35
C PRO A 74 30.33 -11.27 -16.73
N ARG A 75 29.80 -12.40 -17.19
CA ARG A 75 28.48 -12.91 -16.77
C ARG A 75 28.42 -13.20 -15.27
N GLU A 76 29.52 -13.63 -14.68
CA GLU A 76 29.65 -13.92 -13.25
C GLU A 76 29.49 -12.65 -12.39
N VAL A 77 29.99 -11.52 -12.91
CA VAL A 77 29.84 -10.21 -12.27
C VAL A 77 28.42 -9.70 -12.45
N GLN A 78 27.82 -9.87 -13.64
CA GLN A 78 26.43 -9.50 -13.89
C GLN A 78 25.47 -10.25 -12.96
N SER A 79 25.59 -11.57 -12.83
CA SER A 79 24.71 -12.39 -11.97
C SER A 79 24.84 -12.00 -10.50
N THR A 80 26.07 -11.80 -10.03
CA THR A 80 26.33 -11.36 -8.64
C THR A 80 25.67 -10.02 -8.36
N ILE A 81 25.69 -9.10 -9.33
CA ILE A 81 25.02 -7.82 -9.19
C ILE A 81 23.50 -8.03 -9.20
N GLU A 82 22.91 -8.71 -10.19
CA GLU A 82 21.46 -8.94 -10.28
C GLU A 82 20.84 -9.51 -9.00
N ASP A 83 21.54 -10.43 -8.33
CA ASP A 83 21.10 -11.08 -7.08
C ASP A 83 21.10 -10.13 -5.85
N LEU A 84 21.76 -8.97 -5.93
CA LEU A 84 21.75 -8.03 -4.80
C LEU A 84 20.35 -7.43 -4.61
N PRO A 85 19.88 -7.31 -3.35
CA PRO A 85 18.60 -6.70 -3.05
C PRO A 85 18.57 -5.24 -3.48
N ILE A 86 17.40 -4.80 -3.94
CA ILE A 86 17.18 -3.39 -4.31
C ILE A 86 17.10 -2.57 -3.02
N ASP A 87 17.97 -1.58 -2.89
CA ASP A 87 17.91 -0.58 -1.83
C ASP A 87 16.77 0.40 -2.10
N THR A 88 15.59 0.06 -1.59
CA THR A 88 14.36 0.85 -1.75
C THR A 88 14.43 2.22 -1.07
N SER A 89 15.38 2.44 -0.16
CA SER A 89 15.56 3.74 0.51
C SER A 89 16.10 4.82 -0.44
N LYS A 90 16.78 4.42 -1.52
CA LYS A 90 17.34 5.32 -2.54
C LYS A 90 16.42 5.54 -3.73
N LEU A 91 15.31 4.82 -3.80
CA LEU A 91 14.40 4.82 -4.95
C LEU A 91 13.51 6.07 -5.05
N PHE A 92 13.29 6.75 -3.92
CA PHE A 92 12.42 7.92 -3.80
C PHE A 92 13.16 9.17 -3.31
N VAL A 93 14.47 9.25 -3.55
CA VAL A 93 15.25 10.45 -3.24
C VAL A 93 15.04 11.46 -4.37
N ASP A 94 14.54 12.65 -4.03
CA ASP A 94 14.23 13.78 -4.96
C ASP A 94 15.38 14.16 -5.90
N LEU A 95 16.61 13.74 -5.59
CA LEU A 95 17.83 14.08 -6.32
C LEU A 95 18.12 13.18 -7.54
N THR A 96 17.30 12.17 -7.80
CA THR A 96 17.62 11.16 -8.83
C THR A 96 17.29 11.62 -10.26
N ASP A 97 16.47 12.67 -10.42
CA ASP A 97 16.08 13.23 -11.73
C ASP A 97 16.87 14.51 -12.12
N ALA A 98 17.96 14.83 -11.40
CA ALA A 98 18.68 16.10 -11.57
C ALA A 98 19.89 16.07 -12.55
N TYR A 99 20.02 15.06 -13.42
CA TYR A 99 21.10 15.00 -14.43
C TYR A 99 20.65 14.49 -15.79
#